data_AF-X1BE34-F1
#
_entry.id   AF-X1BE34-F1
#
_cell.length_a   1.000
_cell.length_b   1.000
_cell.length_c   1.000
_cell.angle_alpha   90.00
_cell.angle_beta   90.00
_cell.angle_gamma   90.00
#
_symmetry.space_group_name_H-M   'P 1'
#
loop_
_entity.id
_entity.type
_entity.pdbx_description
1 polymer ?
#
loop_
_entity_poly.entity_id
_entity_poly.type
_entity_poly.pdbx_seq_one_letter_code
_entity_poly.pdbx_strand_id
1 'polypeptide(L)'
;MKIRVYSSLTDKIVKIDADLVVLSTAALPSKGTQQIVQVLNLDTNTYGFLTESHFGLMPQETKAKGIFIAGFAQGPKNISYSVSQARAAASKVAELTAPGEID
;
A
#
# COMPACT_ATOMS: atom_id res chain seq x y z
N MET A 1 -5.46 -27.43 20.03
CA MET A 1 -4.97 -26.20 20.71
C MET A 1 -6.15 -25.46 21.33
N LYS A 2 -6.02 -24.95 22.57
CA LYS A 2 -7.10 -24.19 23.25
C LYS A 2 -6.93 -22.69 23.05
N ILE A 3 -7.87 -22.06 22.35
CA ILE A 3 -7.92 -20.61 22.14
C ILE A 3 -8.94 -19.98 23.06
N ARG A 4 -8.60 -18.82 23.63
CA ARG A 4 -9.52 -17.97 24.41
C ARG A 4 -9.82 -16.72 23.59
N VAL A 5 -11.10 -16.45 23.33
CA VAL A 5 -11.55 -15.25 22.62
C VAL A 5 -12.56 -14.53 23.47
N TYR A 6 -12.42 -13.21 23.59
CA TYR A 6 -13.46 -12.38 24.16
C TYR A 6 -14.52 -12.09 23.08
N SER A 7 -15.77 -12.44 23.37
CA SER A 7 -16.91 -12.13 22.51
C SER A 7 -17.57 -10.82 22.97
N SER A 8 -17.41 -9.76 22.18
CA SER A 8 -18.03 -8.46 22.45
C SER A 8 -19.56 -8.48 22.36
N LEU A 9 -20.14 -9.46 21.67
CA LEU A 9 -21.60 -9.62 21.54
C LEU A 9 -22.23 -10.19 22.81
N THR A 10 -21.50 -11.01 23.56
CA THR A 10 -22.03 -11.74 24.72
C THR A 10 -21.35 -11.37 26.03
N ASP A 11 -20.36 -10.47 25.98
CA ASP A 11 -19.50 -10.04 27.08
C ASP A 11 -18.89 -11.21 27.88
N LYS A 12 -18.42 -12.22 27.16
CA LYS A 12 -17.91 -13.47 27.76
C LYS A 12 -16.65 -13.94 27.08
N ILE A 13 -15.81 -14.64 27.84
CA ILE A 13 -14.65 -15.36 27.31
C ILE A 13 -15.12 -16.74 26.82
N VAL A 14 -14.98 -16.96 25.53
CA VAL A 14 -15.24 -18.25 24.86
C VAL A 14 -13.93 -19.04 24.77
N LYS A 15 -14.00 -20.34 25.02
CA LYS A 15 -12.89 -21.28 24.83
C LYS A 15 -13.19 -22.15 23.60
N ILE A 16 -12.26 -22.19 22.65
CA ILE A 16 -12.39 -22.95 21.40
C ILE A 16 -11.25 -23.97 21.36
N ASP A 17 -11.59 -25.24 21.21
CA ASP A 17 -10.64 -26.31 20.88
C ASP A 17 -10.52 -26.36 19.35
N ALA A 18 -9.32 -26.11 18.82
CA ALA A 18 -9.04 -26.08 17.39
C ALA A 18 -7.82 -26.94 17.03
N ASP A 19 -7.91 -27.68 15.93
CA ASP A 19 -6.80 -28.49 15.40
C ASP A 19 -5.79 -27.63 14.62
N LEU A 20 -6.26 -26.54 14.00
CA LEU A 20 -5.45 -25.58 13.25
C LEU A 20 -5.91 -24.15 13.56
N VAL A 21 -4.96 -23.23 13.66
CA VAL A 21 -5.22 -21.80 13.77
C VAL A 21 -4.44 -21.05 12.73
N VAL A 22 -5.16 -20.32 11.89
CA VAL A 22 -4.61 -19.50 10.81
C VAL A 22 -4.52 -18.06 11.30
N LEU A 23 -3.31 -17.50 11.25
CA LEU A 23 -3.06 -16.10 11.61
C LEU A 23 -3.22 -15.22 10.37
N SER A 24 -4.23 -14.35 10.38
CA SER A 24 -4.35 -13.26 9.40
C SER A 24 -3.32 -12.17 9.74
N THR A 25 -2.09 -12.35 9.27
CA THR A 25 -0.96 -11.48 9.62
C THR A 25 -1.11 -10.07 9.05
N ALA A 26 -0.47 -9.11 9.72
CA ALA A 26 -0.39 -7.74 9.24
C ALA A 26 0.35 -7.62 7.90
N ALA A 27 -0.01 -6.60 7.14
CA ALA A 27 0.70 -6.21 5.94
C ALA A 27 1.92 -5.35 6.30
N LEU A 28 3.06 -5.66 5.68
CA LEU A 28 4.30 -4.91 5.81
C LEU A 28 4.77 -4.44 4.42
N PRO A 29 5.59 -3.37 4.36
CA PRO A 29 6.27 -3.01 3.13
C PRO A 29 7.12 -4.17 2.60
N SER A 30 7.35 -4.19 1.29
CA SER A 30 8.27 -5.16 0.69
C SER A 30 9.69 -5.00 1.25
N LYS A 31 10.42 -6.11 1.36
CA LYS A 31 11.83 -6.10 1.80
C LYS A 31 12.70 -5.16 0.96
N GLY A 32 12.37 -4.98 -0.32
CA GLY A 32 13.08 -4.09 -1.25
C GLY A 32 12.68 -2.61 -1.17
N THR A 33 11.65 -2.25 -0.39
CA THR A 33 11.14 -0.86 -0.35
C THR A 33 12.23 0.12 0.08
N GLN A 34 13.03 -0.21 1.09
CA GLN A 34 14.09 0.68 1.59
C GLN A 34 15.19 0.92 0.55
N GLN A 35 15.55 -0.11 -0.22
CA GLN A 35 16.52 0.02 -1.30
C GLN A 35 16.00 0.97 -2.40
N ILE A 36 14.75 0.81 -2.81
CA ILE A 36 14.13 1.67 -3.82
C ILE A 36 14.02 3.12 -3.34
N VAL A 37 13.68 3.33 -2.07
CA VAL A 37 13.65 4.66 -1.44
C VAL A 37 15.00 5.36 -1.55
N GLN A 38 16.10 4.65 -1.30
CA GLN A 38 17.46 5.20 -1.41
C GLN A 38 17.87 5.47 -2.86
N VAL A 39 17.62 4.51 -3.76
CA VAL A 39 18.03 4.61 -5.18
C VAL A 39 17.26 5.70 -5.92
N LEU A 40 15.96 5.84 -5.64
CA LEU A 40 15.07 6.77 -6.33
C LEU A 40 14.80 8.07 -5.54
N ASN A 41 15.39 8.22 -4.35
CA ASN A 41 15.18 9.34 -3.44
C ASN A 41 13.68 9.61 -3.18
N LEU A 42 12.95 8.59 -2.76
CA LEU A 42 11.51 8.66 -2.45
C LEU A 42 11.26 8.84 -0.95
N ASP A 43 10.02 9.10 -0.58
CA ASP A 43 9.59 9.15 0.82
C ASP A 43 8.74 7.93 1.18
N THR A 44 8.71 7.61 2.47
CA THR A 44 7.78 6.64 3.04
C THR A 44 6.91 7.27 4.11
N ASN A 45 5.71 6.73 4.30
CA ASN A 45 4.88 7.05 5.45
C ASN A 45 5.43 6.43 6.75
N THR A 46 4.76 6.70 7.87
CA THR A 46 5.15 6.21 9.21
C THR A 46 5.18 4.68 9.33
N TYR A 47 4.56 3.96 8.41
CA TYR A 47 4.53 2.49 8.36
C TYR A 47 5.55 1.91 7.36
N GLY A 48 6.35 2.76 6.71
CA GLY A 48 7.41 2.36 5.77
C GLY A 48 6.94 2.04 4.35
N PHE A 49 5.68 2.34 4.00
CA PHE A 49 5.20 2.24 2.61
C PHE A 49 5.53 3.51 1.83
N LEU A 50 5.67 3.41 0.51
CA LEU A 50 5.92 4.58 -0.35
C LEU A 50 4.76 5.57 -0.21
N THR A 51 5.08 6.86 -0.17
CA THR A 51 4.06 7.92 -0.06
C THR A 51 4.02 8.78 -1.32
N GLU A 52 2.81 9.20 -1.65
CA GLU A 52 2.55 10.17 -2.71
C GLU A 52 2.99 11.58 -2.29
N SER A 53 3.07 12.48 -3.27
CA SER A 53 3.35 13.90 -3.04
C SER A 53 2.19 14.62 -2.34
N HIS A 54 0.94 14.24 -2.63
CA HIS A 54 -0.24 14.80 -1.98
C HIS A 54 -1.45 13.89 -2.15
N PHE A 55 -2.10 13.51 -1.03
CA PHE A 55 -3.18 12.51 -1.00
C PHE A 55 -4.35 12.79 -1.96
N GLY A 56 -4.77 14.06 -2.09
CA GLY A 56 -5.91 14.45 -2.94
C GLY A 56 -5.54 14.85 -4.37
N LEU A 57 -4.56 15.74 -4.54
CA LEU A 57 -4.23 16.34 -5.84
C LEU A 57 -3.34 15.45 -6.71
N MET A 58 -2.43 14.71 -6.10
CA MET A 58 -1.37 13.96 -6.81
C MET A 58 -1.23 12.55 -6.22
N PRO A 59 -2.30 11.73 -6.21
CA PRO A 59 -2.34 10.48 -5.45
C PRO A 59 -1.42 9.39 -5.97
N GLN A 60 -0.91 9.52 -7.21
CA GLN A 60 0.00 8.56 -7.84
C GLN A 60 1.39 9.14 -8.10
N GLU A 61 1.61 10.43 -7.84
CA GLU A 61 2.90 11.08 -8.08
C GLU A 61 3.71 11.08 -6.78
N THR A 62 5.02 11.00 -6.90
CA THR A 62 5.93 11.16 -5.77
C THR A 62 6.56 12.56 -5.78
N LYS A 63 7.31 12.91 -4.73
CA LYS A 63 8.11 14.16 -4.74
C LYS A 63 9.14 14.20 -5.87
N ALA A 64 9.57 13.04 -6.37
CA ALA A 64 10.50 12.94 -7.48
C ALA A 64 9.72 13.01 -8.79
N LYS A 65 9.89 14.11 -9.54
CA LYS A 65 9.23 14.31 -10.83
C LYS A 65 9.53 13.14 -11.77
N GLY A 66 8.48 12.65 -12.45
CA GLY A 66 8.57 11.51 -13.36
C GLY A 66 8.55 10.13 -12.68
N ILE A 67 8.54 10.07 -11.34
CA ILE A 67 8.39 8.82 -10.59
C ILE A 67 6.98 8.74 -10.00
N PHE A 68 6.29 7.66 -10.36
CA PHE A 68 4.91 7.39 -9.96
C PHE A 68 4.85 6.10 -9.14
N ILE A 69 3.88 6.02 -8.24
CA ILE A 69 3.63 4.85 -7.39
C ILE A 69 2.21 4.34 -7.61
N ALA A 70 2.03 3.03 -7.47
CA ALA A 70 0.73 2.39 -7.56
C ALA A 70 0.69 1.09 -6.75
N GLY A 71 -0.51 0.66 -6.38
CA GLY A 71 -0.73 -0.64 -5.77
C GLY A 71 -0.24 -0.72 -4.32
N PHE A 72 0.06 -1.94 -3.88
CA PHE A 72 0.36 -2.23 -2.47
C PHE A 72 1.64 -1.54 -1.97
N ALA A 73 2.48 -1.05 -2.88
CA ALA A 73 3.66 -0.25 -2.53
C ALA A 73 3.29 1.01 -1.72
N GLN A 74 2.09 1.56 -1.92
CA GLN A 74 1.51 2.68 -1.16
C GLN A 74 0.68 2.23 0.05
N GLY A 75 0.84 0.99 0.51
CA GLY A 75 0.14 0.46 1.68
C GLY A 75 -1.05 -0.47 1.39
N PRO A 76 -1.68 -1.01 2.44
CA PRO A 76 -2.64 -2.10 2.32
C PRO A 76 -3.88 -1.72 1.51
N LYS A 77 -4.20 -2.53 0.51
CA LYS A 77 -5.36 -2.38 -0.36
C LYS A 77 -5.71 -3.68 -1.07
N ASN A 78 -6.91 -3.75 -1.64
CA ASN A 78 -7.36 -4.90 -2.42
C ASN A 78 -6.83 -4.84 -3.86
N ILE A 79 -7.03 -5.95 -4.59
CA ILE A 79 -6.54 -6.12 -5.96
C ILE A 79 -7.19 -5.11 -6.91
N SER A 80 -8.53 -4.98 -6.88
CA SER A 80 -9.25 -4.07 -7.78
C SER A 80 -8.78 -2.63 -7.63
N TYR A 81 -8.54 -2.18 -6.40
CA TYR A 81 -8.02 -0.84 -6.12
C TYR A 81 -6.57 -0.69 -6.60
N SER A 82 -5.74 -1.73 -6.45
CA SER A 82 -4.37 -1.73 -7.00
C SER A 82 -4.36 -1.63 -8.52
N VAL A 83 -5.28 -2.31 -9.21
CA VAL A 83 -5.43 -2.23 -10.67
C VAL A 83 -5.88 -0.83 -11.09
N SER A 84 -6.85 -0.24 -10.39
CA SER A 84 -7.29 1.13 -10.66
C SER A 84 -6.17 2.15 -10.48
N GLN A 85 -5.35 2.02 -9.42
CA GLN A 85 -4.18 2.86 -9.21
C GLN A 85 -3.14 2.70 -10.31
N ALA A 86 -2.84 1.47 -10.72
CA ALA A 86 -1.90 1.22 -11.81
C ALA A 86 -2.34 1.89 -13.13
N ARG A 87 -3.65 1.88 -13.42
CA ARG A 87 -4.22 2.60 -14.58
C ARG A 87 -4.09 4.12 -14.44
N ALA A 88 -4.34 4.67 -13.25
CA ALA A 88 -4.18 6.09 -12.99
C ALA A 88 -2.72 6.55 -13.13
N ALA A 89 -1.77 5.79 -12.58
CA ALA A 89 -0.34 6.04 -12.75
C ALA A 89 0.08 5.95 -14.23
N ALA A 90 -0.38 4.93 -14.96
CA ALA A 90 -0.11 4.80 -16.39
C ALA A 90 -0.66 5.99 -17.20
N SER A 91 -1.84 6.50 -16.85
CA SER A 91 -2.40 7.70 -17.49
C SER A 91 -1.53 8.93 -17.28
N LYS A 92 -0.97 9.12 -16.08
CA LYS A 92 -0.07 10.24 -15.78
C LYS A 92 1.28 10.12 -16.49
N VAL A 93 1.80 8.90 -16.61
CA VAL A 93 3.00 8.62 -17.42
C VAL A 93 2.73 8.90 -18.90
N ALA A 94 1.56 8.50 -19.42
CA ALA A 94 1.18 8.75 -20.80
C ALA A 94 1.06 10.26 -21.09
N GLU A 95 0.50 11.04 -20.16
CA GLU A 95 0.46 12.50 -20.24
C GLU A 95 1.88 13.10 -20.27
N LEU A 96 2.78 12.65 -19.39
CA LEU A 96 4.17 13.12 -19.32
C LEU A 96 4.99 12.78 -20.57
N THR A 97 4.68 11.67 -21.24
CA THR A 97 5.44 11.16 -22.39
C THR A 97 4.80 11.47 -23.74
N ALA A 98 3.63 12.14 -23.74
CA ALA A 98 2.94 12.52 -24.95
C ALA A 98 3.80 13.51 -25.78
N PRO A 99 3.76 13.46 -27.11
CA PRO A 99 4.46 14.42 -27.96
C PRO A 99 3.96 15.85 -27.71
N GLY A 100 4.84 16.73 -27.23
CA GLY A 100 4.56 18.13 -26.91
C GLY A 100 5.74 18.76 -26.17
N GLU A 101 5.83 20.09 -26.12
CA GLU A 101 6.80 20.78 -25.27
C GLU A 101 6.37 20.68 -23.80
N ILE A 102 7.30 20.32 -22.94
CA ILE A 102 7.13 20.33 -21.48
C ILE A 102 7.79 21.63 -21.01
N ASP A 103 7.00 22.61 -20.56
CA ASP A 103 7.50 23.87 -19.98
C ASP A 103 8.34 23.63 -18.71
#